data_AF-A0A0N0J7W9-F1
#
_entry.id   AF-A0A0N0J7W9-F1
#
_cell.length_a   1.000
_cell.length_b   1.000
_cell.length_c   1.000
_cell.angle_alpha   90.00
_cell.angle_beta   90.00
_cell.angle_gamma   90.00
#
_symmetry.space_group_name_H-M   'P 1'
#
loop_
_entity.id
_entity.type
_entity.pdbx_description
1 polymer ?
#
loop_
_entity_poly.entity_id
_entity_poly.type
_entity_poly.pdbx_seq_one_letter_code
_entity_poly.pdbx_strand_id
1 'polypeptide(L)'
;MSEPPYEIIEVSWSKGIASMLEALNEVKGERDKKLAGRWMLGLLRQSIPESDDQLHWVARRGMQIAKLADLGDETYYEFDTIDDELFLAKSNTYGTVEGCRQNLRRALEEYPLAPTASDA
;
A
#
# COMPACT_ATOMS: atom_id res chain seq x y z
N MET A 1 -37.94 -23.67 -1.79
CA MET A 1 -36.57 -23.36 -1.36
C MET A 1 -35.89 -22.74 -2.57
N SER A 2 -35.72 -21.41 -2.57
CA SER A 2 -35.04 -20.68 -3.64
C SER A 2 -33.56 -20.63 -3.30
N GLU A 3 -32.72 -21.31 -4.09
CA GLU A 3 -31.27 -21.09 -4.07
C GLU A 3 -30.99 -19.59 -4.25
N PRO A 4 -30.05 -19.01 -3.47
CA PRO A 4 -29.63 -17.65 -3.71
C PRO A 4 -28.90 -17.61 -5.07
N PRO A 5 -29.15 -16.59 -5.91
CA PRO A 5 -28.49 -16.50 -7.21
C PRO A 5 -26.98 -16.36 -7.00
N TYR A 6 -26.23 -17.30 -7.56
CA TYR A 6 -24.77 -17.38 -7.57
C TYR A 6 -24.09 -16.21 -8.33
N GLU A 7 -24.84 -15.16 -8.73
CA GLU A 7 -24.40 -14.04 -9.57
C GLU A 7 -23.72 -12.88 -8.83
N ILE A 8 -23.57 -12.95 -7.50
CA ILE A 8 -22.94 -11.86 -6.72
C ILE A 8 -21.47 -12.17 -6.38
N ILE A 9 -20.68 -12.74 -7.31
CA ILE A 9 -19.21 -12.76 -7.17
C ILE A 9 -18.55 -12.63 -8.56
N GLU A 10 -18.97 -11.66 -9.39
CA GLU A 10 -18.25 -11.40 -10.67
C GLU A 10 -18.24 -9.93 -11.11
N VAL A 11 -18.63 -8.99 -10.25
CA VAL A 11 -18.83 -7.58 -10.66
C VAL A 11 -17.61 -6.69 -10.38
N SER A 12 -16.64 -7.14 -9.59
CA SER A 12 -15.48 -6.30 -9.20
C SER A 12 -14.37 -6.26 -10.25
N TRP A 13 -14.32 -7.24 -11.17
CA TRP A 13 -13.24 -7.39 -12.15
C TRP A 13 -13.64 -6.98 -13.58
N SER A 14 -14.92 -6.71 -13.84
CA SER A 14 -15.47 -6.36 -15.16
C SER A 14 -15.63 -4.86 -15.42
N LYS A 15 -15.40 -4.02 -14.40
CA LYS A 15 -15.63 -2.58 -14.48
C LYS A 15 -14.33 -1.86 -14.85
N GLY A 16 -14.22 -1.44 -16.11
CA GLY A 16 -13.09 -0.62 -16.59
C GLY A 16 -12.94 0.70 -15.82
N ILE A 17 -11.82 1.40 -16.05
CA ILE A 17 -11.45 2.65 -15.34
C ILE A 17 -12.61 3.64 -15.22
N ALA A 18 -13.43 3.79 -16.27
CA ALA A 18 -14.60 4.70 -16.28
C ALA A 18 -15.60 4.37 -15.17
N SER A 19 -15.97 3.10 -15.01
CA SER A 19 -16.93 2.67 -14.00
C SER A 19 -16.38 2.80 -12.57
N MET A 20 -15.07 2.60 -12.39
CA MET A 20 -14.40 2.86 -11.11
C MET A 20 -14.44 4.35 -10.77
N LEU A 21 -14.18 5.24 -11.74
CA LEU A 21 -14.24 6.69 -11.55
C LEU A 21 -15.67 7.18 -11.23
N GLU A 22 -16.68 6.60 -11.87
CA GLU A 22 -18.09 6.86 -11.56
C GLU A 22 -18.41 6.46 -10.11
N ALA A 23 -18.04 5.24 -9.71
CA ALA A 23 -18.24 4.78 -8.33
C ALA A 23 -17.54 5.67 -7.30
N LEU A 24 -16.31 6.13 -7.60
CA LEU A 24 -15.57 7.07 -6.74
C LEU A 24 -16.21 8.47 -6.66
N ASN A 25 -16.89 8.92 -7.72
CA ASN A 25 -17.61 10.19 -7.72
C ASN A 25 -18.92 10.11 -6.93
N GLU A 26 -19.51 8.93 -6.79
CA GLU A 26 -20.74 8.70 -6.03
C GLU A 26 -20.51 8.63 -4.51
N VAL A 27 -19.26 8.42 -4.06
CA VAL A 27 -18.92 8.39 -2.64
C VAL A 27 -19.18 9.76 -2.01
N LYS A 28 -20.13 9.80 -1.06
CA LYS A 28 -20.43 10.99 -0.26
C LYS A 28 -19.39 11.16 0.84
N GLY A 29 -18.87 12.37 1.00
CA GLY A 29 -17.91 12.72 2.05
C GLY A 29 -16.84 13.68 1.55
N GLU A 30 -16.02 14.19 2.47
CA GLU A 30 -14.84 14.98 2.11
C GLU A 30 -13.68 14.06 1.72
N ARG A 31 -13.00 14.42 0.63
CA ARG A 31 -11.83 13.68 0.15
C ARG A 31 -10.63 14.01 1.02
N ASP A 32 -10.17 13.06 1.83
CA ASP A 32 -8.93 13.16 2.58
C ASP A 32 -7.84 12.28 1.94
N LYS A 33 -7.01 12.90 1.10
CA LYS A 33 -5.88 12.24 0.43
C LYS A 33 -4.83 11.73 1.44
N LYS A 34 -4.63 12.41 2.57
CA LYS A 34 -3.62 12.05 3.56
C LYS A 34 -4.07 10.81 4.32
N LEU A 35 -5.33 10.79 4.77
CA LEU A 35 -5.91 9.62 5.41
C LEU A 35 -5.88 8.40 4.49
N ALA A 36 -6.30 8.55 3.22
CA ALA A 36 -6.24 7.49 2.24
C ALA A 36 -4.81 6.99 2.00
N GLY A 37 -3.83 7.90 1.93
CA GLY A 37 -2.41 7.56 1.85
C GLY A 37 -1.92 6.72 3.02
N ARG A 38 -2.26 7.13 4.25
CA ARG A 38 -1.90 6.38 5.46
C ARG A 38 -2.51 4.98 5.44
N TRP A 39 -3.77 4.83 5.03
CA TRP A 39 -4.37 3.50 4.88
C TRP A 39 -3.70 2.64 3.80
N MET A 40 -3.32 3.25 2.67
CA MET A 40 -2.58 2.53 1.63
C MET A 40 -1.20 2.05 2.11
N LEU A 41 -0.50 2.82 2.95
CA LEU A 41 0.73 2.35 3.60
C LEU A 41 0.44 1.20 4.58
N GLY A 42 -0.65 1.28 5.34
CA GLY A 42 -1.11 0.16 6.18
C GLY A 42 -1.37 -1.13 5.39
N LEU A 43 -1.97 -1.03 4.20
CA LEU A 43 -2.19 -2.17 3.29
C LEU A 43 -0.89 -2.67 2.67
N LEU A 44 0.04 -1.78 2.36
CA LEU A 44 1.34 -2.13 1.82
C LEU A 44 2.13 -3.02 2.80
N ARG A 45 1.98 -2.80 4.11
CA ARG A 45 2.50 -3.68 5.17
C ARG A 45 2.08 -5.15 4.99
N GLN A 46 0.82 -5.38 4.64
CA GLN A 46 0.28 -6.73 4.42
C GLN A 46 0.76 -7.36 3.12
N SER A 47 1.32 -6.55 2.22
CA SER A 47 1.76 -6.95 0.88
C SER A 47 3.27 -7.13 0.79
N ILE A 48 4.01 -7.13 1.91
CA ILE A 48 5.45 -7.36 1.90
C ILE A 48 5.71 -8.80 1.43
N PRO A 49 6.39 -8.98 0.29
CA PRO A 49 6.60 -10.30 -0.31
C PRO A 49 7.61 -11.09 0.49
N GLU A 50 7.48 -12.42 0.58
CA GLU A 50 8.50 -13.27 1.23
C GLU A 50 9.82 -13.27 0.46
N SER A 51 9.77 -13.15 -0.88
CA SER A 51 10.97 -13.07 -1.71
C SER A 51 11.66 -11.71 -1.60
N ASP A 52 13.00 -11.74 -1.53
CA ASP A 52 13.87 -10.57 -1.47
C ASP A 52 13.87 -9.75 -2.76
N ASP A 53 13.54 -10.37 -3.90
CA ASP A 53 13.61 -9.72 -5.21
C ASP A 53 12.62 -8.57 -5.35
N GLN A 54 11.52 -8.62 -4.61
CA GLN A 54 10.41 -7.69 -4.72
C GLN A 54 10.39 -6.62 -3.60
N LEU A 55 11.36 -6.59 -2.69
CA LEU A 55 11.38 -5.60 -1.60
C LEU A 55 11.52 -4.14 -2.11
N HIS A 56 12.29 -3.91 -3.17
CA HIS A 56 12.39 -2.60 -3.82
C HIS A 56 11.04 -2.10 -4.33
N TRP A 57 10.17 -3.01 -4.78
CA TRP A 57 8.83 -2.64 -5.23
C TRP A 57 8.01 -2.07 -4.07
N VAL A 58 8.14 -2.63 -2.87
CA VAL A 58 7.46 -2.13 -1.66
C VAL A 58 7.99 -0.75 -1.29
N ALA A 59 9.32 -0.56 -1.18
CA ALA A 59 9.92 0.73 -0.85
C ALA A 59 9.48 1.83 -1.83
N ARG A 60 9.56 1.54 -3.14
CA ARG A 60 9.12 2.46 -4.19
C ARG A 60 7.63 2.75 -4.14
N ARG A 61 6.81 1.77 -3.78
CA ARG A 61 5.37 2.01 -3.61
C ARG A 61 5.10 2.91 -2.41
N GLY A 62 5.87 2.76 -1.32
CA GLY A 62 5.87 3.67 -0.18
C GLY A 62 6.15 5.11 -0.59
N MET A 63 7.24 5.35 -1.34
CA MET A 63 7.58 6.66 -1.90
C MET A 63 6.46 7.25 -2.78
N GLN A 64 5.88 6.44 -3.67
CA GLN A 64 4.78 6.87 -4.53
C GLN A 64 3.55 7.27 -3.73
N ILE A 65 3.17 6.49 -2.71
CA ILE A 65 2.04 6.80 -1.83
C ILE A 65 2.32 8.09 -1.07
N ALA A 66 3.50 8.23 -0.46
CA ALA A 66 3.89 9.43 0.28
C ALA A 66 3.76 10.70 -0.57
N LYS A 67 4.26 10.63 -1.82
CA LYS A 67 4.20 11.73 -2.78
C LYS A 67 2.78 12.05 -3.25
N LEU A 68 2.00 11.04 -3.62
CA LEU A 68 0.64 11.23 -4.14
C LEU A 68 -0.36 11.69 -3.07
N ALA A 69 -0.18 11.20 -1.84
CA ALA A 69 -1.02 11.55 -0.71
C ALA A 69 -0.53 12.78 0.07
N ASP A 70 0.62 13.35 -0.28
CA ASP A 70 1.18 14.55 0.38
C ASP A 70 1.39 14.34 1.88
N LEU A 71 2.01 13.19 2.22
CA LEU A 71 2.30 12.78 3.60
C LEU A 71 3.52 13.50 4.19
N GLY A 72 4.32 14.15 3.34
CA GLY A 72 5.50 14.91 3.72
C GLY A 72 6.80 14.24 3.28
N ASP A 73 7.86 15.04 3.28
CA ASP A 73 9.18 14.63 2.81
C ASP A 73 9.81 13.58 3.72
N GLU A 74 9.56 13.63 5.03
CA GLU A 74 10.10 12.67 5.99
C GLU A 74 9.68 11.24 5.63
N THR A 75 8.38 11.02 5.39
CA THR A 75 7.85 9.73 4.95
C THR A 75 8.42 9.31 3.60
N TYR A 76 8.57 10.24 2.65
CA TYR A 76 9.17 9.93 1.35
C TYR A 76 10.62 9.44 1.52
N TYR A 77 11.45 10.19 2.26
CA TYR A 77 12.86 9.89 2.43
C TYR A 77 13.12 8.68 3.32
N GLU A 78 12.20 8.33 4.21
CA GLU A 78 12.26 7.06 4.95
C GLU A 78 12.26 5.86 3.98
N PHE A 79 11.33 5.84 3.01
CA PHE A 79 11.27 4.77 2.01
C PHE A 79 12.39 4.86 0.97
N ASP A 80 12.85 6.07 0.61
CA ASP A 80 13.99 6.30 -0.30
C ASP A 80 15.28 5.72 0.30
N THR A 81 15.54 6.03 1.58
CA THR A 81 16.69 5.49 2.33
C THR A 81 16.66 3.97 2.34
N ILE A 82 15.49 3.36 2.54
CA ILE A 82 15.36 1.91 2.55
C ILE A 82 15.57 1.30 1.14
N ASP A 83 15.13 1.96 0.06
CA ASP A 83 15.40 1.51 -1.32
C ASP A 83 16.91 1.51 -1.62
N ASP A 84 17.61 2.54 -1.16
CA ASP A 84 19.07 2.68 -1.27
C ASP A 84 19.80 1.60 -0.44
N GLU A 85 19.40 1.40 0.82
CA GLU A 85 19.96 0.34 1.69
C GLU A 85 19.76 -1.04 1.08
N LEU A 86 18.59 -1.32 0.48
CA LEU A 86 18.34 -2.58 -0.22
C LEU A 86 19.30 -2.78 -1.39
N PHE A 87 19.63 -1.73 -2.14
CA PHE A 87 20.57 -1.82 -3.25
C PHE A 87 21.99 -2.14 -2.76
N LEU A 88 22.41 -1.51 -1.66
CA LEU A 88 23.69 -1.78 -1.02
C LEU A 88 23.76 -3.20 -0.43
N ALA A 89 22.67 -3.68 0.16
CA ALA A 89 22.59 -5.02 0.72
C ALA A 89 22.66 -6.10 -0.37
N LYS A 90 21.91 -5.93 -1.47
CA LYS A 90 21.93 -6.88 -2.60
C LYS A 90 23.25 -6.94 -3.33
N SER A 91 24.01 -5.84 -3.34
CA SER A 91 25.36 -5.80 -3.91
C SER A 91 26.44 -6.32 -2.94
N ASN A 92 26.07 -6.83 -1.76
CA ASN A 92 26.98 -7.24 -0.68
C ASN A 92 27.94 -6.10 -0.25
N THR A 93 27.50 -4.86 -0.35
CA THR A 93 28.31 -3.67 -0.02
C THR A 93 28.11 -3.26 1.44
N TYR A 94 26.87 -3.18 1.91
CA TYR A 94 26.53 -2.75 3.27
C TYR A 94 25.18 -3.29 3.71
N GLY A 95 25.04 -3.63 5.00
CA GLY A 95 23.80 -4.13 5.57
C GLY A 95 23.43 -5.55 5.12
N THR A 96 22.19 -5.95 5.39
CA THR A 96 21.62 -7.22 4.95
C THR A 96 20.21 -7.02 4.41
N VAL A 97 19.79 -7.87 3.48
CA VAL A 97 18.44 -7.80 2.91
C VAL A 97 17.36 -8.02 3.98
N GLU A 98 17.61 -8.93 4.92
CA GLU A 98 16.73 -9.15 6.07
C GLU A 98 16.64 -7.92 6.99
N GLY A 99 17.75 -7.21 7.22
CA GLY A 99 17.73 -5.95 7.97
C GLY A 99 16.87 -4.89 7.28
N CYS A 100 16.99 -4.75 5.96
CA CYS A 100 16.18 -3.84 5.18
C CYS A 100 14.69 -4.21 5.21
N ARG A 101 14.37 -5.51 5.17
CA ARG A 101 12.99 -6.02 5.33
C ARG A 101 12.40 -5.64 6.69
N GLN A 102 13.18 -5.72 7.75
CA GLN A 102 12.75 -5.29 9.08
C GLN A 102 12.56 -3.77 9.15
N ASN A 103 13.45 -2.99 8.51
CA ASN A 103 13.29 -1.54 8.37
C ASN A 103 11.98 -1.20 7.63
N LEU A 104 11.66 -1.88 6.52
CA LEU A 104 10.39 -1.73 5.81
C LEU A 104 9.18 -2.03 6.69
N ARG A 105 9.21 -3.13 7.44
CA ARG A 105 8.12 -3.50 8.36
C ARG A 105 7.89 -2.42 9.39
N ARG A 106 8.98 -1.95 10.03
CA ARG A 106 8.93 -0.90 11.05
C ARG A 106 8.38 0.42 10.49
N ALA A 107 8.88 0.86 9.34
CA ALA A 107 8.38 2.07 8.66
C ALA A 107 6.87 1.97 8.40
N LEU A 108 6.38 0.78 8.04
CA LEU A 108 4.96 0.56 7.74
C LEU A 108 4.09 0.28 8.98
N GLU A 109 4.67 0.01 10.15
CA GLU A 109 3.93 -0.32 11.38
C GLU A 109 3.11 0.85 11.93
N GLU A 110 3.59 2.08 11.71
CA GLU A 110 2.96 3.32 12.20
C GLU A 110 1.64 3.67 11.49
N TYR A 111 1.34 2.98 10.39
CA TYR A 111 0.20 3.29 9.54
C TYR A 111 -1.00 2.37 9.83
N PRO A 112 -2.19 2.94 10.12
CA PRO A 112 -3.37 2.17 10.40
C PRO A 112 -3.92 1.52 9.12
N LEU A 113 -4.61 0.39 9.28
CA LEU A 113 -5.46 -0.15 8.23
C LEU A 113 -6.74 0.68 8.13
N ALA A 114 -7.32 0.73 6.93
CA ALA A 114 -8.66 1.27 6.77
C ALA A 114 -9.65 0.45 7.63
N PRO A 115 -10.65 1.09 8.27
CA PRO A 115 -11.74 0.38 8.92
C PRO A 115 -12.42 -0.56 7.91
N THR A 116 -12.71 -1.78 8.32
CA THR A 116 -13.50 -2.68 7.48
C THR A 116 -14.98 -2.38 7.68
N ALA A 117 -15.83 -2.73 6.71
CA ALA A 117 -17.27 -2.50 6.81
C ALA A 117 -17.95 -3.19 8.01
N SER A 118 -17.23 -4.05 8.74
CA SER A 118 -17.70 -4.69 9.99
C SER A 118 -17.46 -3.84 11.25
N ASP A 119 -16.71 -2.74 11.15
CA ASP A 119 -16.26 -1.90 12.27
C ASP A 119 -17.11 -0.62 12.45
N ALA A 120 -18.20 -0.46 11.69
CA ALA A 120 -19.10 0.71 11.65
C ALA A 120 -20.54 0.31 12.00
#